data_AF-A0A943C3Z4-F1
#
_entry.id   AF-A0A943C3Z4-F1
#
_cell.length_a   1.000
_cell.length_b   1.000
_cell.length_c   1.000
_cell.angle_alpha   90.00
_cell.angle_beta   90.00
_cell.angle_gamma   90.00
#
_symmetry.space_group_name_H-M   'P 1'
#
loop_
_entity.id
_entity.type
_entity.pdbx_description
1 polymer ?
#
loop_
_entity_poly.entity_id
_entity_poly.type
_entity_poly.pdbx_seq_one_letter_code
_entity_poly.pdbx_strand_id
1 'polypeptide(L)'
;MEQRAEILRRLMEERNMKVSDIVKSSGLPYSTVKAILERGAEKAGYANVCKICNALGITADELEHMFSDNSYKPSTLAAHFDGSEYTEDELDEIRQFAEFVKNKRK
;
A
#
# COMPACT_ATOMS: atom_id res chain seq x y z
N MET A 1 3.57 -16.61 -8.92
CA MET A 1 4.32 -15.83 -7.93
C MET A 1 3.33 -15.33 -6.90
N GLU A 2 3.69 -15.36 -5.62
CA GLU A 2 2.79 -15.00 -4.52
C GLU A 2 2.75 -13.48 -4.34
N GLN A 3 2.15 -12.80 -5.31
CA GLN A 3 2.19 -11.33 -5.45
C GLN A 3 1.59 -10.60 -4.23
N ARG A 4 0.56 -11.16 -3.58
CA ARG A 4 -0.02 -10.60 -2.34
C ARG A 4 0.95 -10.60 -1.16
N ALA A 5 1.77 -11.64 -1.02
CA ALA A 5 2.76 -11.71 0.05
C ALA A 5 3.89 -10.69 -0.16
N GLU A 6 4.25 -10.43 -1.41
CA GLU A 6 5.23 -9.40 -1.75
C GLU A 6 4.74 -7.99 -1.37
N ILE A 7 3.46 -7.69 -1.65
CA ILE A 7 2.84 -6.41 -1.23
C ILE A 7 2.89 -6.27 0.29
N LEU A 8 2.54 -7.32 1.03
CA LEU A 8 2.63 -7.31 2.50
C LEU A 8 4.06 -7.05 2.99
N ARG A 9 5.07 -7.67 2.37
CA ARG A 9 6.49 -7.41 2.72
C ARG A 9 6.91 -5.98 2.44
N ARG A 10 6.53 -5.44 1.29
CA ARG A 10 6.82 -4.05 0.95
C ARG A 10 6.19 -3.09 1.96
N LEU A 11 4.93 -3.32 2.34
CA LEU A 11 4.26 -2.53 3.38
C LEU A 11 4.97 -2.64 4.74
N MET A 12 5.51 -3.81 5.09
CA MET A 12 6.34 -3.97 6.29
C MET A 12 7.60 -3.11 6.23
N GLU A 13 8.29 -3.08 5.08
CA GLU A 13 9.50 -2.27 4.90
C GLU A 13 9.20 -0.77 4.94
N GLU A 14 8.15 -0.32 4.24
CA GLU A 14 7.71 1.08 4.22
C GLU A 14 7.28 1.58 5.61
N ARG A 15 6.72 0.70 6.44
CA ARG A 15 6.33 1.01 7.83
C ARG A 15 7.42 0.68 8.86
N ASN A 16 8.59 0.20 8.42
CA ASN A 16 9.69 -0.25 9.27
C ASN A 16 9.27 -1.28 10.34
N MET A 17 8.32 -2.16 10.00
CA MET A 17 7.77 -3.18 10.88
C MET A 17 8.47 -4.53 10.66
N LYS A 18 8.75 -5.25 11.76
CA LYS A 18 9.30 -6.60 11.68
C LYS A 18 8.19 -7.63 11.83
N VAL A 19 8.49 -8.87 11.42
CA VAL A 19 7.57 -10.02 11.61
C VAL A 19 7.16 -10.15 13.08
N SER A 20 8.07 -9.82 14.01
CA SER A 20 7.79 -9.79 15.45
C SER A 20 6.69 -8.81 15.85
N ASP A 21 6.59 -7.66 15.17
CA ASP A 21 5.59 -6.63 15.48
C ASP A 21 4.23 -7.05 14.96
N ILE A 22 4.18 -7.67 13.77
CA ILE A 22 2.96 -8.28 13.24
C ILE A 22 2.49 -9.40 14.15
N VAL A 23 3.37 -10.26 14.65
CA VAL A 23 2.98 -11.33 15.57
C VAL A 23 2.34 -10.77 16.85
N LYS A 24 2.93 -9.72 17.42
CA LYS A 24 2.39 -9.04 18.61
C LYS A 24 1.03 -8.40 18.34
N SER A 25 0.86 -7.76 17.18
CA SER A 25 -0.37 -7.03 16.85
C SER A 25 -1.49 -7.92 16.32
N SER A 26 -1.17 -8.95 15.54
CA SER A 26 -2.15 -9.88 14.93
C SER A 26 -2.59 -11.00 15.88
N GLY A 27 -1.80 -11.27 16.93
CA GLY A 27 -2.01 -12.41 17.83
C GLY A 27 -1.82 -13.77 17.14
N LEU A 28 -1.19 -13.80 15.97
CA LEU A 28 -0.91 -15.04 15.23
C LEU A 28 0.45 -15.62 15.61
N PRO A 29 0.62 -16.96 15.59
CA PRO A 29 1.92 -17.58 15.79
C PRO A 29 2.95 -17.11 14.75
N TYR A 30 4.21 -16.98 15.17
CA TYR A 30 5.31 -16.58 14.27
C TYR A 30 5.44 -17.48 13.04
N SER A 31 5.28 -18.78 13.22
CA SER A 31 5.28 -19.76 12.12
C SER A 31 4.17 -19.50 11.11
N THR A 32 2.99 -19.07 11.57
CA THR A 32 1.85 -18.73 10.71
C THR A 32 2.12 -17.45 9.94
N VAL A 33 2.56 -16.37 10.59
CA VAL A 33 2.87 -15.10 9.91
C VAL A 33 3.97 -15.32 8.86
N LYS A 34 5.04 -16.01 9.24
CA LYS A 34 6.14 -16.34 8.32
C LYS A 34 5.67 -17.21 7.15
N ALA A 35 4.85 -18.23 7.41
CA ALA A 35 4.29 -19.06 6.34
C ALA A 35 3.41 -18.25 5.38
N ILE A 36 2.66 -17.27 5.86
CA ILE A 36 1.81 -16.42 5.01
C ILE A 36 2.66 -15.48 4.13
N LEU A 37 3.72 -14.92 4.71
CA LEU A 37 4.67 -14.07 3.99
C LEU A 37 5.59 -14.85 3.03
N GLU A 38 5.77 -16.16 3.20
CA GLU A 38 6.65 -17.02 2.38
C GLU A 38 5.93 -17.96 1.41
N ARG A 39 4.69 -18.37 1.74
CA ARG A 39 3.86 -19.31 0.96
C ARG A 39 2.59 -18.66 0.41
N GLY A 40 2.45 -17.34 0.58
CA GLY A 40 1.37 -16.56 -0.03
C GLY A 40 0.13 -16.45 0.85
N ALA A 41 -0.43 -15.24 0.88
CA ALA A 41 -1.72 -14.97 1.51
C ALA A 41 -2.89 -15.77 0.90
N GLU A 42 -2.77 -16.22 -0.34
CA GLU A 42 -3.78 -17.03 -1.04
C GLU A 42 -4.01 -18.40 -0.42
N LYS A 43 -2.96 -18.98 0.18
CA LYS A 43 -3.04 -20.30 0.85
C LYS A 43 -3.46 -20.17 2.32
N ALA A 44 -3.58 -18.95 2.82
CA ALA A 44 -3.98 -18.66 4.17
C ALA A 44 -5.50 -18.51 4.25
N GLY A 45 -6.10 -18.91 5.36
CA GLY A 45 -7.51 -18.59 5.61
C GLY A 45 -7.73 -17.08 5.66
N TYR A 46 -8.82 -16.60 5.05
CA TYR A 46 -9.17 -15.18 4.98
C TYR A 46 -9.06 -14.46 6.34
N ALA A 47 -9.53 -15.09 7.42
CA ALA A 47 -9.42 -14.55 8.77
C ALA A 47 -7.98 -14.25 9.22
N ASN A 48 -7.01 -15.07 8.80
CA ASN A 48 -5.60 -14.85 9.13
C ASN A 48 -5.01 -13.72 8.28
N VAL A 49 -5.41 -13.63 7.01
CA VAL A 49 -5.02 -12.51 6.13
C VAL A 49 -5.53 -11.20 6.71
N CYS A 50 -6.82 -11.11 7.09
CA CYS A 50 -7.39 -9.93 7.74
C CYS A 50 -6.61 -9.52 9.00
N LYS A 51 -6.21 -10.49 9.84
CA LYS A 51 -5.42 -10.18 11.05
C LYS A 51 -4.05 -9.60 10.73
N ILE A 52 -3.39 -10.06 9.67
CA ILE A 52 -2.11 -9.52 9.23
C ILE A 52 -2.30 -8.14 8.60
N CYS A 53 -3.31 -7.97 7.75
CA CYS A 53 -3.68 -6.67 7.18
C CYS A 53 -3.95 -5.64 8.30
N ASN A 54 -4.79 -5.99 9.27
CA ASN A 54 -5.10 -5.13 10.41
C ASN A 54 -3.85 -4.80 11.24
N ALA A 55 -2.93 -5.75 11.41
CA ALA A 55 -1.65 -5.49 12.08
C ALA A 55 -0.74 -4.52 11.30
N LEU A 56 -0.89 -4.46 9.97
CA LEU A 56 -0.23 -3.49 9.10
C LEU A 56 -1.00 -2.17 8.97
N GLY A 57 -2.18 -2.08 9.60
CA GLY A 57 -3.05 -0.91 9.50
C GLY A 57 -3.77 -0.77 8.16
N ILE A 58 -3.88 -1.84 7.38
CA ILE A 58 -4.63 -1.89 6.12
C ILE A 58 -5.78 -2.88 6.22
N THR A 59 -6.76 -2.75 5.33
CA THR A 59 -7.83 -3.72 5.16
C THR A 59 -7.46 -4.79 4.13
N ALA A 60 -8.17 -5.93 4.17
CA ALA A 60 -8.01 -6.95 3.13
C ALA A 60 -8.46 -6.43 1.75
N ASP A 61 -9.39 -5.47 1.72
CA ASP A 61 -9.85 -4.82 0.48
C ASP A 61 -8.74 -3.95 -0.14
N GLU A 62 -8.06 -3.13 0.67
CA GLU A 62 -6.90 -2.36 0.22
C GLU A 62 -5.78 -3.25 -0.32
N LEU A 63 -5.54 -4.41 0.30
CA LEU A 63 -4.58 -5.39 -0.22
C LEU A 63 -4.97 -5.88 -1.63
N GLU A 64 -6.26 -6.15 -1.86
CA GLU A 64 -6.77 -6.56 -3.18
C GLU A 64 -6.71 -5.42 -4.20
N HIS A 65 -6.98 -4.18 -3.76
CA HIS A 65 -6.82 -3.00 -4.59
C HIS A 65 -5.36 -2.84 -5.02
N MET A 66 -4.41 -2.91 -4.09
CA MET A 66 -2.97 -2.84 -4.38
C MET A 66 -2.49 -3.97 -5.29
N PHE A 67 -3.06 -5.17 -5.16
CA PHE A 67 -2.78 -6.29 -6.05
C PHE A 67 -3.29 -6.03 -7.48
N SER A 68 -4.51 -5.52 -7.58
CA SER A 68 -5.14 -5.16 -8.86
C SER A 68 -4.41 -3.99 -9.53
N ASP A 69 -3.98 -3.00 -8.75
CA ASP A 69 -3.21 -1.85 -9.20
C ASP A 69 -1.77 -2.24 -9.57
N ASN A 70 -1.12 -3.21 -8.89
CA ASN A 70 0.20 -3.71 -9.33
C ASN A 70 0.15 -4.43 -10.69
N SER A 71 -1.01 -4.98 -11.07
CA SER A 71 -1.24 -5.51 -12.41
C SER A 71 -1.48 -4.40 -13.45
N TYR A 72 -1.76 -3.18 -13.01
CA TYR A 72 -1.88 -2.00 -13.85
C TYR A 72 -0.54 -1.25 -13.78
N LYS A 73 0.21 -1.20 -14.88
CA LYS A 73 1.22 -0.15 -15.03
C LYS A 73 0.48 1.06 -15.61
N PRO A 74 -0.04 2.01 -14.81
CA PRO A 74 -0.37 3.29 -15.40
C PRO A 74 0.95 3.89 -15.90
N SER A 75 1.04 4.15 -17.20
CA SER A 75 2.08 5.03 -17.77
C SER A 75 1.92 6.49 -17.31
N THR A 76 0.94 6.75 -16.45
CA THR A 76 0.60 8.04 -15.87
C THR A 76 1.01 8.01 -14.40
N LEU A 77 1.85 8.96 -13.99
CA LEU A 77 2.29 9.15 -12.62
C LEU A 77 1.05 9.32 -11.73
N ALA A 78 0.62 8.27 -11.04
CA ALA A 78 -0.52 8.32 -10.13
C ALA A 78 -0.13 9.18 -8.92
N ALA A 79 -0.56 10.44 -8.91
CA ALA A 79 -0.68 11.21 -7.69
C ALA A 79 -1.85 10.62 -6.91
N HIS A 80 -1.56 9.80 -5.89
CA HIS A 80 -2.56 9.30 -4.97
C HIS A 80 -3.07 10.49 -4.14
N PHE A 81 -4.01 11.23 -4.72
CA PHE A 81 -4.54 12.48 -4.20
C PHE A 81 -5.53 12.15 -3.08
N ASP A 82 -5.05 11.99 -1.85
CA ASP A 82 -5.89 11.73 -0.67
C ASP A 82 -6.56 13.00 -0.16
N GLY A 83 -7.09 13.83 -1.07
CA GLY A 83 -8.00 14.97 -0.84
C GLY A 83 -7.64 16.04 0.21
N SER A 84 -6.50 15.94 0.89
CA SER A 84 -6.19 16.67 2.14
C SER A 84 -4.73 17.12 2.25
N GLU A 85 -3.90 16.88 1.23
CA GLU A 85 -2.46 17.18 1.28
C GLU A 85 -2.13 18.66 1.03
N TYR A 86 -3.04 19.41 0.42
CA TYR A 86 -2.81 20.80 0.06
C TYR A 86 -4.00 21.64 0.48
N THR A 87 -3.70 22.77 1.11
CA THR A 87 -4.67 23.84 1.34
C THR A 87 -5.12 24.45 0.02
N GLU A 88 -6.24 25.17 0.02
CA GLU A 88 -6.76 25.85 -1.18
C GLU A 88 -5.73 26.81 -1.79
N ASP A 89 -4.88 27.40 -0.95
CA ASP A 89 -3.79 28.30 -1.35
C ASP A 89 -2.69 27.54 -2.14
N GLU A 90 -2.26 26.39 -1.64
CA GLU A 90 -1.24 25.55 -2.29
C GLU A 90 -1.73 24.98 -3.62
N LEU A 91 -3.04 24.68 -3.74
CA LEU A 91 -3.66 24.28 -5.00
C LEU A 91 -3.66 25.40 -6.04
N ASP A 92 -3.84 26.65 -5.61
CA ASP A 92 -3.75 27.81 -6.49
C ASP A 92 -2.31 28.01 -6.99
N GLU A 93 -1.31 27.87 -6.12
CA GLU A 93 0.10 27.94 -6.49
C GLU A 93 0.48 26.87 -7.53
N ILE A 94 0.02 25.63 -7.34
CA ILE A 94 0.26 24.53 -8.29
C ILE A 94 -0.39 24.85 -9.66
N ARG A 95 -1.59 25.42 -9.65
CA ARG A 95 -2.31 25.81 -10.88
C ARG A 95 -1.56 26.90 -11.64
N GLN A 96 -1.08 27.92 -10.94
CA GLN A 96 -0.28 29.00 -11.52
C GLN A 96 1.03 28.47 -12.12
N PHE A 97 1.70 27.55 -11.42
CA PHE A 97 2.92 26.92 -11.93
C PHE A 97 2.68 26.09 -13.18
N ALA A 98 1.59 25.32 -13.22
CA ALA A 98 1.21 24.54 -14.40
C ALA A 98 0.94 25.43 -15.62
N GLU A 99 0.29 26.58 -15.41
CA GLU A 99 0.01 27.56 -16.46
C GLU A 99 1.30 28.23 -16.97
N PHE A 100 2.22 28.57 -16.06
CA PHE A 100 3.54 29.10 -16.40
C PHE A 100 4.35 28.11 -17.26
N VAL A 101 4.38 26.83 -16.89
CA VAL A 101 5.09 25.79 -17.64
C VAL A 101 4.48 25.59 -19.03
N LYS A 102 3.15 25.65 -19.16
CA LYS A 102 2.46 25.60 -20.47
C LYS A 102 2.85 26.78 -21.36
N ASN A 103 2.93 27.99 -20.81
CA ASN A 103 3.35 29.17 -21.56
C ASN A 103 4.83 29.13 -21.98
N LYS A 104 5.69 28.45 -21.22
CA LYS A 104 7.11 28.25 -21.58
C LYS A 104 7.36 27.31 -22.76
N ARG A 105 6.35 26.54 -23.19
CA ARG A 105 6.43 25.60 -24.33
C ARG A 105 5.92 26.21 -25.66
N LYS A 106 5.47 27.46 -25.64
CA LYS A 106 5.26 28.28 -26.84
C LYS A 106 6.52 29.08 -27.14
#